data_AF-A0A437S6Z8-F1
#
_entry.id   AF-A0A437S6Z8-F1
#
_cell.length_a   1.000
_cell.length_b   1.000
_cell.length_c   1.000
_cell.angle_alpha   90.00
_cell.angle_beta   90.00
_cell.angle_gamma   90.00
#
_symmetry.space_group_name_H-M   'P 1'
#
loop_
_entity.id
_entity.type
_entity.pdbx_description
1 polymer ?
#
loop_
_entity_poly.entity_id
_entity_poly.type
_entity_poly.pdbx_seq_one_letter_code
_entity_poly.pdbx_strand_id
1 'polypeptide(L)'
;MSTKKFFTMFVLIVLIIFIPILLLNVLVDPFGLFGDKIYKWDSYNFTQNPRTAKIEYINKHKDKFNSYIVGSSGCGSIQVDTLNNYTADSYYNAFYYGSDLMDSYNTIKYLSENTEVENILLGINYNTAMFFDIGDDEINQRMHGKAVGKNLLNFYTTYLFANPRYALAKINDAKEDSFFQKSFDVFLPETGVYDKSTRDVENIGNFEDYVAKENYSVFNNYPREEKKLVELGSFKNCMTDIKKLCDNSGINLEVVVFPIYWEDFDNYDVEELETFYRELANITDFWDFSKSKISTDARYFYDSTHFRNSVGDMMLAKIYNDSEVYMPNDFGHHVDSGNVESFLRDFKSYELKFDDYDYTVEVPVILLHSIDDGEYSISKEQFERQIRLIKESGYNTVSLKDLYDYTEKGVELPDNPILITFDDGYTSNYEVAYPLFKELNMKSTIYLIGSSLGKDTYKETGEEIIPHFDSSEAVEMWESGLIDIQSHSYDMHQSEKFEENSPVRKSVQRFEGESEDEYIKAFKDDFEKESIIIEEITKEPIHSFSYPTGYYSEETEVLLGLLGVKSTLTIDEGKNTIIKGLPQSLFKLKRINIYRDMPDENLLNALK
;
A
#
# COMPACT_ATOMS: atom_id res chain seq x y z
N MET A 1 -48.04 -3.79 48.07
CA MET A 1 -47.52 -4.96 47.32
C MET A 1 -46.75 -5.84 48.30
N SER A 2 -46.90 -7.17 48.30
CA SER A 2 -46.13 -8.02 49.24
C SER A 2 -44.64 -8.00 48.87
N THR A 3 -43.75 -8.13 49.84
CA THR A 3 -42.29 -8.18 49.62
C THR A 3 -41.92 -9.21 48.55
N LYS A 4 -42.58 -10.38 48.55
CA LYS A 4 -42.41 -11.41 47.52
C LYS A 4 -42.81 -10.93 46.11
N LYS A 5 -43.94 -10.22 45.98
CA LYS A 5 -44.37 -9.63 44.69
C LYS A 5 -43.42 -8.52 44.23
N PHE A 6 -42.91 -7.69 45.14
CA PHE A 6 -41.90 -6.67 44.82
C PHE A 6 -40.63 -7.30 44.27
N PHE A 7 -40.04 -8.27 44.98
CA PHE A 7 -38.80 -8.94 44.53
C PHE A 7 -39.01 -9.68 43.21
N THR A 8 -40.15 -10.35 43.02
CA THR A 8 -40.45 -11.04 41.75
C THR A 8 -40.56 -10.04 40.60
N MET A 9 -41.25 -8.92 40.81
CA MET A 9 -41.40 -7.87 39.80
C MET A 9 -40.07 -7.16 39.50
N PHE A 10 -39.26 -6.88 40.52
CA PHE A 10 -37.93 -6.31 40.38
C PHE A 10 -37.01 -7.20 39.55
N VAL A 11 -36.93 -8.50 39.87
CA VAL A 11 -36.14 -9.46 39.11
C VAL A 11 -36.64 -9.58 37.66
N LEU A 12 -37.95 -9.61 37.44
CA LEU A 12 -38.50 -9.63 36.08
C LEU A 12 -38.14 -8.37 35.27
N ILE A 13 -38.21 -7.19 35.88
CA ILE A 13 -37.83 -5.92 35.21
C ILE A 13 -36.33 -5.92 34.89
N VAL A 14 -35.49 -6.34 35.83
CA VAL A 14 -34.04 -6.49 35.59
C VAL A 14 -33.80 -7.46 34.42
N LEU A 15 -34.44 -8.63 34.41
CA LEU A 15 -34.31 -9.58 33.29
C LEU A 15 -34.80 -9.00 31.96
N ILE A 16 -35.91 -8.26 31.94
CA ILE A 16 -36.45 -7.61 30.74
C ILE A 16 -35.47 -6.57 30.17
N ILE A 17 -34.69 -5.89 31.02
CA ILE A 17 -33.71 -4.89 30.59
C ILE A 17 -32.40 -5.55 30.16
N PHE A 18 -31.88 -6.50 30.95
CA PHE A 18 -30.56 -7.08 30.72
C PHE A 18 -30.57 -8.15 29.62
N ILE A 19 -31.61 -8.99 29.51
CA ILE A 19 -31.65 -10.05 28.49
C ILE A 19 -31.47 -9.48 27.07
N PRO A 20 -32.18 -8.41 26.65
CA PRO A 20 -31.95 -7.81 25.34
C PRO A 20 -30.52 -7.31 25.11
N ILE A 21 -29.89 -6.73 26.13
CA ILE A 21 -28.50 -6.25 26.04
C ILE A 21 -27.54 -7.43 25.85
N LEU A 22 -27.71 -8.50 26.64
CA LEU A 22 -26.89 -9.70 26.53
C LEU A 22 -27.08 -10.37 25.17
N LEU A 23 -28.34 -10.47 24.70
CA LEU A 23 -28.64 -11.01 23.38
C LEU A 23 -28.05 -10.15 22.27
N LEU A 24 -28.10 -8.82 22.39
CA LEU A 24 -27.50 -7.90 21.44
C LEU A 24 -25.99 -8.15 21.31
N ASN A 25 -25.26 -8.23 22.43
CA ASN A 25 -23.82 -8.47 22.43
C ASN A 25 -23.45 -9.86 21.87
N VAL A 26 -24.27 -10.88 22.11
CA VAL A 26 -24.02 -12.24 21.58
C VAL A 26 -24.36 -12.35 20.09
N LEU A 27 -25.40 -11.67 19.64
CA LEU A 27 -25.88 -11.79 18.25
C LEU A 27 -25.06 -10.90 17.29
N VAL A 28 -24.76 -9.67 17.70
CA VAL A 28 -23.96 -8.71 16.91
C VAL A 28 -22.47 -9.01 17.05
N ASP A 29 -22.05 -9.45 18.24
CA ASP A 29 -20.69 -9.91 18.54
C ASP A 29 -19.60 -8.95 18.02
N PRO A 30 -19.53 -7.72 18.54
CA PRO A 30 -18.61 -6.71 18.02
C PRO A 30 -17.11 -7.04 18.20
N PHE A 31 -16.79 -8.14 18.87
CA PHE A 31 -15.42 -8.60 19.13
C PHE A 31 -15.15 -10.02 18.58
N GLY A 32 -16.09 -10.62 17.85
CA GLY A 32 -15.91 -11.93 17.19
C GLY A 32 -15.81 -13.16 18.11
N LEU A 33 -16.27 -13.08 19.35
CA LEU A 33 -16.11 -14.11 20.40
C LEU A 33 -17.26 -15.11 20.50
N PHE A 34 -18.44 -14.76 20.03
CA PHE A 34 -19.66 -15.55 20.08
C PHE A 34 -20.07 -16.13 18.71
N GLY A 35 -19.16 -16.03 17.75
CA GLY A 35 -19.26 -16.61 16.41
C GLY A 35 -19.87 -15.68 15.37
N ASP A 36 -20.08 -14.40 15.69
CA ASP A 36 -20.54 -13.34 14.80
C ASP A 36 -21.63 -13.77 13.80
N LYS A 37 -22.77 -14.19 14.37
CA LYS A 37 -23.79 -14.95 13.63
C LYS A 37 -24.56 -14.11 12.61
N ILE A 38 -24.60 -12.78 12.80
CA ILE A 38 -25.36 -11.86 11.95
C ILE A 38 -24.46 -11.34 10.82
N TYR A 39 -23.34 -10.71 11.17
CA TYR A 39 -22.53 -9.97 10.22
C TYR A 39 -21.39 -10.81 9.64
N LYS A 40 -20.83 -11.74 10.41
CA LYS A 40 -19.65 -12.55 10.02
C LYS A 40 -18.50 -11.67 9.50
N TRP A 41 -18.25 -10.58 10.20
CA TRP A 41 -17.39 -9.49 9.76
C TRP A 41 -16.09 -9.49 10.56
N ASP A 42 -15.20 -10.40 10.19
CA ASP A 42 -13.94 -10.62 10.91
C ASP A 42 -13.05 -9.37 10.87
N SER A 43 -12.99 -8.64 9.75
CA SER A 43 -12.21 -7.40 9.66
C SER A 43 -12.64 -6.37 10.71
N TYR A 44 -13.96 -6.13 10.84
CA TYR A 44 -14.47 -5.25 11.89
C TYR A 44 -14.08 -5.73 13.29
N ASN A 45 -14.24 -7.03 13.55
CA ASN A 45 -13.88 -7.61 14.84
C ASN A 45 -12.38 -7.43 15.14
N PHE A 46 -11.53 -7.54 14.13
CA PHE A 46 -10.08 -7.33 14.23
C PHE A 46 -9.78 -5.86 14.53
N THR A 47 -10.46 -4.92 13.88
CA THR A 47 -10.28 -3.48 14.16
C THR A 47 -10.68 -3.12 15.59
N GLN A 48 -11.76 -3.75 16.12
CA GLN A 48 -12.22 -3.46 17.49
C GLN A 48 -11.30 -4.01 18.57
N ASN A 49 -10.83 -5.25 18.43
CA ASN A 49 -9.82 -5.84 19.31
C ASN A 49 -9.08 -6.97 18.58
N PRO A 50 -7.92 -6.68 17.99
CA PRO A 50 -7.19 -7.69 17.22
C PRO A 50 -6.52 -8.75 18.11
N ARG A 51 -6.13 -8.41 19.35
CA ARG A 51 -5.56 -9.36 20.34
C ARG A 51 -6.55 -10.47 20.71
N THR A 52 -7.84 -10.16 20.66
CA THR A 52 -8.91 -11.11 20.93
C THR A 52 -9.37 -11.81 19.66
N ALA A 53 -9.75 -11.05 18.64
CA ALA A 53 -10.43 -11.59 17.46
C ALA A 53 -9.49 -12.40 16.56
N LYS A 54 -8.22 -12.00 16.39
CA LYS A 54 -7.26 -12.77 15.58
C LYS A 54 -6.92 -14.13 16.21
N ILE A 55 -6.80 -14.22 17.54
CA ILE A 55 -6.60 -15.51 18.22
C ILE A 55 -7.77 -16.46 17.97
N GLU A 56 -9.01 -15.95 18.02
CA GLU A 56 -10.19 -16.76 17.72
C GLU A 56 -10.27 -17.14 16.23
N TYR A 57 -9.84 -16.27 15.32
CA TYR A 57 -9.73 -16.58 13.90
C TYR A 57 -8.69 -17.67 13.63
N ILE A 58 -7.47 -17.53 14.18
CA ILE A 58 -6.40 -18.54 14.05
C ILE A 58 -6.89 -19.88 14.62
N ASN A 59 -7.56 -19.89 15.77
CA ASN A 59 -8.11 -21.11 16.36
C ASN A 59 -9.10 -21.84 15.43
N LYS A 60 -9.90 -21.11 14.66
CA LYS A 60 -10.85 -21.67 13.67
C LYS A 60 -10.15 -22.13 12.38
N HIS A 61 -8.96 -21.61 12.10
CA HIS A 61 -8.24 -21.78 10.83
C HIS A 61 -6.82 -22.34 11.02
N LYS A 62 -6.56 -23.01 12.14
CA LYS A 62 -5.22 -23.44 12.55
C LYS A 62 -4.52 -24.39 11.57
N ASP A 63 -5.28 -25.06 10.70
CA ASP A 63 -4.75 -25.96 9.69
C ASP A 63 -4.39 -25.23 8.37
N LYS A 64 -4.58 -23.90 8.29
CA LYS A 64 -4.27 -23.09 7.10
C LYS A 64 -2.88 -22.49 7.12
N PHE A 65 -2.26 -22.35 8.28
CA PHE A 65 -1.03 -21.60 8.47
C PHE A 65 -0.03 -22.44 9.24
N ASN A 66 1.22 -22.43 8.80
CA ASN A 66 2.34 -23.07 9.51
C ASN A 66 3.37 -22.03 9.97
N SER A 67 3.24 -20.76 9.59
CA SER A 67 4.17 -19.70 9.93
C SER A 67 3.45 -18.40 10.28
N TYR A 68 4.08 -17.54 11.08
CA TYR A 68 3.40 -16.36 11.63
C TYR A 68 4.30 -15.13 11.70
N ILE A 69 3.73 -13.96 11.41
CA ILE A 69 4.32 -12.66 11.76
C ILE A 69 3.72 -12.23 13.09
N VAL A 70 4.55 -11.93 14.08
CA VAL A 70 4.15 -11.48 15.41
C VAL A 70 4.98 -10.26 15.78
N GLY A 71 4.45 -9.35 16.59
CA GLY A 71 5.25 -8.24 17.12
C GLY A 71 4.54 -6.89 17.05
N SER A 72 5.37 -5.85 17.08
CA SER A 72 5.00 -4.43 17.07
C SER A 72 4.12 -4.05 15.88
N SER A 73 3.51 -2.87 15.95
CA SER A 73 2.63 -2.35 14.90
C SER A 73 3.30 -2.16 13.54
N GLY A 74 4.64 -2.06 13.48
CA GLY A 74 5.41 -2.07 12.23
C GLY A 74 5.23 -3.35 11.40
N CYS A 75 4.86 -4.47 12.03
CA CYS A 75 4.52 -5.71 11.34
C CYS A 75 3.33 -5.55 10.38
N GLY A 76 2.51 -4.50 10.53
CA GLY A 76 1.44 -4.19 9.60
C GLY A 76 1.91 -3.87 8.18
N SER A 77 3.22 -3.60 7.98
CA SER A 77 3.84 -3.35 6.67
C SER A 77 4.62 -4.54 6.12
N ILE A 78 4.57 -5.70 6.78
CA ILE A 78 5.17 -6.94 6.28
C ILE A 78 4.10 -7.76 5.58
N GLN A 79 4.26 -7.93 4.26
CA GLN A 79 3.33 -8.65 3.41
C GLN A 79 3.55 -10.16 3.52
N VAL A 80 2.46 -10.90 3.79
CA VAL A 80 2.55 -12.37 3.88
C VAL A 80 2.80 -13.01 2.53
N ASP A 81 2.29 -12.43 1.44
CA ASP A 81 2.47 -12.97 0.10
C ASP A 81 3.94 -12.90 -0.34
N THR A 82 4.63 -11.79 -0.03
CA THR A 82 6.08 -11.65 -0.25
C THR A 82 6.86 -12.71 0.53
N LEU A 83 6.54 -12.94 1.81
CA LEU A 83 7.18 -13.99 2.62
C LEU A 83 6.91 -15.40 2.09
N ASN A 84 5.65 -15.71 1.76
CA ASN A 84 5.25 -16.99 1.22
C ASN A 84 5.98 -17.31 -0.08
N ASN A 85 6.26 -16.29 -0.91
CA ASN A 85 7.06 -16.46 -2.13
C ASN A 85 8.53 -16.81 -1.84
N TYR A 86 9.12 -16.29 -0.76
CA TYR A 86 10.50 -16.58 -0.38
C TYR A 86 10.67 -17.94 0.32
N THR A 87 9.72 -18.35 1.16
CA THR A 87 9.87 -19.56 1.99
C THR A 87 9.03 -20.75 1.53
N ALA A 88 8.04 -20.54 0.67
CA ALA A 88 6.99 -21.50 0.32
C ALA A 88 6.13 -21.98 1.51
N ASP A 89 6.11 -21.22 2.61
CA ASP A 89 5.21 -21.43 3.74
C ASP A 89 3.84 -20.78 3.54
N SER A 90 2.95 -20.98 4.53
CA SER A 90 1.68 -20.26 4.65
C SER A 90 1.72 -19.39 5.91
N TYR A 91 2.13 -18.13 5.73
CA TYR A 91 2.18 -17.12 6.78
C TYR A 91 0.82 -16.51 7.08
N TYR A 92 0.58 -16.24 8.36
CA TYR A 92 -0.49 -15.34 8.82
C TYR A 92 0.07 -14.20 9.66
N ASN A 93 -0.39 -12.98 9.42
CA ASN A 93 0.04 -11.80 10.17
C ASN A 93 -0.80 -11.60 11.45
N ALA A 94 -0.23 -12.06 12.56
CA ALA A 94 -0.85 -12.04 13.88
C ALA A 94 -0.58 -10.76 14.68
N PHE A 95 -0.01 -9.71 14.06
CA PHE A 95 0.26 -8.44 14.73
C PHE A 95 -1.02 -7.68 15.16
N TYR A 96 -0.87 -6.71 16.07
CA TYR A 96 -1.95 -5.81 16.48
C TYR A 96 -1.44 -4.43 16.91
N TYR A 97 -2.34 -3.45 16.96
CA TYR A 97 -2.02 -2.07 17.34
C TYR A 97 -1.50 -1.95 18.77
N GLY A 98 -0.47 -1.12 18.95
CA GLY A 98 0.08 -0.81 20.25
C GLY A 98 0.48 -2.06 21.05
N SER A 99 0.85 -3.14 20.37
CA SER A 99 1.35 -4.36 21.00
C SER A 99 2.64 -4.09 21.77
N ASP A 100 2.75 -4.66 22.95
CA ASP A 100 4.04 -4.77 23.62
C ASP A 100 4.65 -6.17 23.46
N LEU A 101 5.80 -6.38 24.08
CA LEU A 101 6.51 -7.64 23.97
C LEU A 101 5.84 -8.79 24.75
N MET A 102 5.11 -8.48 25.83
CA MET A 102 4.36 -9.49 26.59
C MET A 102 3.20 -10.02 25.75
N ASP A 103 2.50 -9.14 25.02
CA ASP A 103 1.48 -9.57 24.07
C ASP A 103 2.06 -10.54 23.02
N SER A 104 3.24 -10.21 22.48
CA SER A 104 3.95 -11.03 21.50
C SER A 104 4.31 -12.41 22.08
N TYR A 105 4.88 -12.45 23.29
CA TYR A 105 5.16 -13.70 24.00
C TYR A 105 3.90 -14.56 24.18
N ASN A 106 2.79 -13.97 24.65
CA ASN A 106 1.53 -14.70 24.86
C ASN A 106 0.97 -15.26 23.54
N THR A 107 1.14 -14.52 22.45
CA THR A 107 0.74 -14.97 21.11
C THR A 107 1.59 -16.15 20.65
N ILE A 108 2.92 -16.03 20.74
CA ILE A 108 3.86 -17.10 20.35
C ILE A 108 3.61 -18.36 21.19
N LYS A 109 3.40 -18.20 22.50
CA LYS A 109 3.05 -19.30 23.40
C LYS A 109 1.77 -19.98 22.97
N TYR A 110 0.70 -19.21 22.74
CA TYR A 110 -0.56 -19.76 22.29
C TYR A 110 -0.40 -20.57 20.99
N LEU A 111 0.32 -20.03 20.00
CA LEU A 111 0.58 -20.70 18.73
C LEU A 111 1.35 -22.00 18.97
N SER A 112 2.48 -21.95 19.69
CA SER A 112 3.31 -23.14 19.97
C SER A 112 2.57 -24.28 20.68
N GLU A 113 1.54 -23.96 21.48
CA GLU A 113 0.77 -24.95 22.24
C GLU A 113 -0.47 -25.47 21.49
N ASN A 114 -0.94 -24.77 20.45
CA ASN A 114 -2.27 -25.01 19.85
C ASN A 114 -2.27 -25.16 18.32
N THR A 115 -1.19 -24.79 17.64
CA THR A 115 -1.03 -24.87 16.17
C THR A 115 0.28 -25.57 15.82
N GLU A 116 0.44 -25.99 14.57
CA GLU A 116 1.74 -26.36 14.03
C GLU A 116 2.46 -25.08 13.60
N VAL A 117 3.68 -24.86 14.09
CA VAL A 117 4.45 -23.65 13.82
C VAL A 117 5.86 -24.03 13.40
N GLU A 118 6.24 -23.63 12.20
CA GLU A 118 7.58 -23.80 11.65
C GLU A 118 8.39 -22.52 11.85
N ASN A 119 7.85 -21.37 11.42
CA ASN A 119 8.56 -20.10 11.46
C ASN A 119 7.77 -19.00 12.17
N ILE A 120 8.49 -18.16 12.91
CA ILE A 120 7.98 -16.91 13.47
C ILE A 120 8.92 -15.78 13.06
N LEU A 121 8.38 -14.78 12.36
CA LEU A 121 9.02 -13.48 12.20
C LEU A 121 8.53 -12.57 13.32
N LEU A 122 9.43 -12.20 14.23
CA LEU A 122 9.17 -11.31 15.35
C LEU A 122 9.69 -9.90 15.04
N GLY A 123 8.77 -8.99 14.73
CA GLY A 123 9.08 -7.59 14.46
C GLY A 123 9.02 -6.72 15.71
N ILE A 124 10.12 -6.06 16.05
CA ILE A 124 10.26 -5.22 17.25
C ILE A 124 10.74 -3.82 16.90
N ASN A 125 10.52 -2.89 17.83
CA ASN A 125 11.06 -1.54 17.81
C ASN A 125 11.40 -1.12 19.24
N TYR A 126 11.93 0.08 19.44
CA TYR A 126 12.32 0.54 20.77
C TYR A 126 11.15 0.68 21.75
N ASN A 127 9.90 0.82 21.27
CA ASN A 127 8.72 0.85 22.15
C ASN A 127 8.59 -0.44 22.97
N THR A 128 9.10 -1.57 22.48
CA THR A 128 9.13 -2.85 23.21
C THR A 128 9.99 -2.84 24.48
N ALA A 129 10.87 -1.85 24.62
CA ALA A 129 11.66 -1.58 25.83
C ALA A 129 11.24 -0.28 26.55
N MET A 130 10.22 0.43 26.04
CA MET A 130 9.62 1.61 26.70
C MET A 130 8.38 1.24 27.51
N PHE A 131 7.56 0.32 26.98
CA PHE A 131 6.29 -0.09 27.57
C PHE A 131 6.21 -1.62 27.66
N PHE A 132 5.62 -2.13 28.73
CA PHE A 132 5.53 -3.56 28.97
C PHE A 132 4.30 -3.94 29.79
N ASP A 133 3.54 -4.93 29.31
CA ASP A 133 2.35 -5.50 29.94
C ASP A 133 1.28 -4.44 30.26
N ILE A 134 0.94 -3.62 29.25
CA ILE A 134 -0.04 -2.53 29.37
C ILE A 134 -1.32 -2.77 28.56
N GLY A 135 -2.41 -2.11 28.94
CA GLY A 135 -3.64 -2.02 28.14
C GLY A 135 -4.69 -3.11 28.36
N ASP A 136 -4.35 -4.24 28.99
CA ASP A 136 -5.25 -5.40 29.16
C ASP A 136 -6.56 -5.12 29.96
N ASP A 137 -6.58 -4.01 30.71
CA ASP A 137 -7.76 -3.51 31.41
C ASP A 137 -8.87 -3.02 30.46
N GLU A 138 -8.51 -2.52 29.27
CA GLU A 138 -9.45 -2.03 28.28
C GLU A 138 -10.01 -3.18 27.42
N ILE A 139 -11.33 -3.23 27.24
CA ILE A 139 -11.97 -4.32 26.49
C ILE A 139 -11.52 -4.40 25.01
N ASN A 140 -11.07 -3.29 24.43
CA ASN A 140 -10.56 -3.19 23.05
C ASN A 140 -9.08 -3.59 22.93
N GLN A 141 -8.36 -3.69 24.04
CA GLN A 141 -6.93 -4.07 24.08
C GLN A 141 -6.68 -5.35 24.88
N ARG A 142 -7.74 -5.97 25.41
CA ARG A 142 -7.63 -7.20 26.20
C ARG A 142 -7.19 -8.38 25.36
N MET A 143 -6.20 -9.12 25.85
CA MET A 143 -5.70 -10.34 25.21
C MET A 143 -6.69 -11.50 25.38
N HIS A 144 -6.79 -12.35 24.34
CA HIS A 144 -7.73 -13.48 24.36
C HIS A 144 -7.46 -14.40 25.57
N GLY A 145 -8.51 -14.79 26.29
CA GLY A 145 -8.37 -15.56 27.53
C GLY A 145 -7.61 -16.89 27.37
N LYS A 146 -7.70 -17.53 26.19
CA LYS A 146 -6.90 -18.73 25.85
C LYS A 146 -5.39 -18.45 25.79
N ALA A 147 -4.97 -17.31 25.26
CA ALA A 147 -3.55 -16.98 25.06
C ALA A 147 -2.84 -16.68 26.38
N VAL A 148 -3.55 -16.05 27.33
CA VAL A 148 -3.03 -15.68 28.65
C VAL A 148 -3.45 -16.64 29.78
N GLY A 149 -4.09 -17.77 29.46
CA GLY A 149 -4.52 -18.76 30.45
C GLY A 149 -5.55 -18.25 31.47
N LYS A 150 -6.35 -17.24 31.12
CA LYS A 150 -7.40 -16.69 31.99
C LYS A 150 -8.59 -17.65 32.12
N ASN A 151 -9.37 -17.49 33.18
CA ASN A 151 -10.64 -18.19 33.33
C ASN A 151 -11.59 -17.79 32.18
N LEU A 152 -11.87 -18.72 31.28
CA LEU A 152 -12.65 -18.45 30.07
C LEU A 152 -14.08 -17.99 30.39
N LEU A 153 -14.73 -18.52 31.43
CA LEU A 153 -16.06 -18.07 31.82
C LEU A 153 -16.03 -16.58 32.17
N ASN A 154 -15.09 -16.15 33.02
CA ASN A 154 -14.95 -14.74 33.39
C ASN A 154 -14.60 -13.87 32.17
N PHE A 155 -13.71 -14.34 31.30
CA PHE A 155 -13.35 -13.65 30.06
C PHE A 155 -14.59 -13.40 29.19
N TYR A 156 -15.30 -14.46 28.79
CA TYR A 156 -16.51 -14.33 27.96
C TYR A 156 -17.63 -13.54 28.67
N THR A 157 -17.78 -13.64 29.99
CA THR A 157 -18.76 -12.81 30.72
C THR A 157 -18.45 -11.32 30.61
N THR A 158 -17.18 -10.92 30.50
CA THR A 158 -16.86 -9.49 30.29
C THR A 158 -17.48 -8.98 28.99
N TYR A 159 -17.33 -9.73 27.90
CA TYR A 159 -17.86 -9.34 26.59
C TYR A 159 -19.38 -9.50 26.50
N LEU A 160 -19.93 -10.50 27.19
CA LEU A 160 -21.38 -10.68 27.32
C LEU A 160 -22.02 -9.42 27.93
N PHE A 161 -21.41 -8.85 28.97
CA PHE A 161 -21.87 -7.63 29.65
C PHE A 161 -21.19 -6.35 29.13
N ALA A 162 -20.56 -6.37 27.95
CA ALA A 162 -19.96 -5.19 27.34
C ALA A 162 -21.00 -4.08 27.14
N ASN A 163 -20.54 -2.82 27.14
CA ASN A 163 -21.41 -1.69 26.88
C ASN A 163 -22.08 -1.86 25.51
N PRO A 164 -23.43 -1.81 25.40
CA PRO A 164 -24.14 -2.04 24.14
C PRO A 164 -23.76 -1.06 23.03
N ARG A 165 -23.08 0.07 23.34
CA ARG A 165 -22.52 0.99 22.35
C ARG A 165 -21.65 0.29 21.30
N TYR A 166 -20.91 -0.77 21.67
CA TYR A 166 -20.04 -1.48 20.72
C TYR A 166 -20.86 -2.24 19.68
N ALA A 167 -21.93 -2.91 20.11
CA ALA A 167 -22.84 -3.59 19.21
C ALA A 167 -23.62 -2.58 18.35
N LEU A 168 -24.05 -1.47 18.94
CA LEU A 168 -24.74 -0.39 18.21
C LEU A 168 -23.83 0.29 17.18
N ALA A 169 -22.53 0.46 17.49
CA ALA A 169 -21.53 0.96 16.55
C ALA A 169 -21.42 0.01 15.35
N LYS A 170 -21.22 -1.29 15.58
CA LYS A 170 -21.15 -2.28 14.48
C LYS A 170 -22.40 -2.31 13.60
N ILE A 171 -23.59 -2.21 14.20
CA ILE A 171 -24.85 -2.12 13.45
C ILE A 171 -24.90 -0.86 12.59
N ASN A 172 -24.37 0.25 13.09
CA ASN A 172 -24.35 1.51 12.37
C ASN A 172 -23.32 1.48 11.24
N ASP A 173 -22.11 1.03 11.54
CA ASP A 173 -20.98 0.96 10.63
C ASP A 173 -21.25 -0.04 9.49
N ALA A 174 -22.01 -1.11 9.76
CA ALA A 174 -22.48 -2.04 8.72
C ALA A 174 -23.40 -1.40 7.65
N LYS A 175 -23.86 -0.15 7.85
CA LYS A 175 -24.61 0.59 6.82
C LYS A 175 -23.69 1.38 5.89
N GLU A 176 -22.48 1.65 6.34
CA GLU A 176 -21.42 2.36 5.63
C GLU A 176 -20.31 1.40 5.16
N ASP A 177 -20.54 0.08 5.33
CA ASP A 177 -19.67 -0.99 4.87
C ASP A 177 -19.43 -0.86 3.36
N SER A 178 -18.19 -1.08 2.97
CA SER A 178 -17.68 -0.76 1.66
C SER A 178 -16.53 -1.70 1.34
N PHE A 179 -16.40 -2.06 0.07
CA PHE A 179 -15.24 -2.73 -0.47
C PHE A 179 -13.96 -1.91 -0.25
N PHE A 180 -14.07 -0.58 -0.25
CA PHE A 180 -12.93 0.31 -0.01
C PHE A 180 -12.73 0.50 1.49
N GLN A 181 -11.48 0.37 1.93
CA GLN A 181 -11.09 0.47 3.33
C GLN A 181 -11.80 1.60 4.08
N LYS A 182 -12.40 1.27 5.23
CA LYS A 182 -12.88 2.25 6.21
C LYS A 182 -12.10 2.13 7.51
N SER A 183 -12.26 3.12 8.37
CA SER A 183 -11.56 3.16 9.67
C SER A 183 -11.99 2.07 10.65
N PHE A 184 -13.10 1.38 10.37
CA PHE A 184 -13.66 0.34 11.23
C PHE A 184 -13.33 -1.09 10.77
N ASP A 185 -12.66 -1.31 9.64
CA ASP A 185 -12.39 -2.63 9.02
C ASP A 185 -11.05 -2.67 8.25
N VAL A 186 -10.00 -2.22 8.92
CA VAL A 186 -8.66 -1.98 8.35
C VAL A 186 -7.77 -3.23 8.21
N PHE A 187 -8.34 -4.45 8.28
CA PHE A 187 -7.58 -5.69 8.13
C PHE A 187 -8.13 -6.58 7.01
N LEU A 188 -7.25 -7.30 6.33
CA LEU A 188 -7.62 -8.40 5.43
C LEU A 188 -7.73 -9.69 6.27
N PRO A 189 -8.93 -10.27 6.47
CA PRO A 189 -9.11 -11.39 7.39
C PRO A 189 -8.32 -12.65 7.01
N GLU A 190 -8.16 -12.91 5.71
CA GLU A 190 -7.55 -14.13 5.19
C GLU A 190 -6.05 -14.20 5.51
N THR A 191 -5.38 -13.06 5.57
CA THR A 191 -3.93 -12.93 5.77
C THR A 191 -3.57 -12.29 7.10
N GLY A 192 -4.51 -11.60 7.75
CA GLY A 192 -4.29 -10.80 8.95
C GLY A 192 -3.52 -9.50 8.71
N VAL A 193 -3.18 -9.19 7.45
CA VAL A 193 -2.42 -8.00 7.06
C VAL A 193 -3.28 -6.75 7.25
N TYR A 194 -2.65 -5.63 7.57
CA TYR A 194 -3.31 -4.32 7.59
C TYR A 194 -3.58 -3.88 6.15
N ASP A 195 -4.83 -3.63 5.81
CA ASP A 195 -5.18 -3.16 4.48
C ASP A 195 -4.54 -1.78 4.24
N LYS A 196 -3.71 -1.65 3.20
CA LYS A 196 -3.11 -0.38 2.80
C LYS A 196 -3.41 -0.04 1.36
N SER A 197 -4.41 -0.68 0.76
CA SER A 197 -4.78 -0.48 -0.65
C SER A 197 -4.91 1.00 -1.04
N THR A 198 -5.57 1.82 -0.23
CA THR A 198 -5.64 3.29 -0.44
C THR A 198 -4.28 4.00 -0.30
N ARG A 199 -3.44 3.54 0.62
CA ARG A 199 -2.13 4.14 0.92
C ARG A 199 -1.04 3.72 -0.06
N ASP A 200 -1.23 2.59 -0.73
CA ASP A 200 -0.31 2.02 -1.71
C ASP A 200 -0.47 2.63 -3.11
N VAL A 201 -1.59 3.32 -3.36
CA VAL A 201 -1.85 4.10 -4.59
C VAL A 201 -1.82 5.62 -4.34
N GLU A 202 -1.34 6.05 -3.18
CA GLU A 202 -1.16 7.45 -2.88
C GLU A 202 -0.05 8.04 -3.75
N ASN A 203 -0.28 9.20 -4.39
CA ASN A 203 0.80 9.91 -5.08
C ASN A 203 1.85 10.45 -4.09
N ILE A 204 3.10 10.03 -4.28
CA ILE A 204 4.27 10.49 -3.51
C ILE A 204 5.32 10.99 -4.50
N GLY A 205 5.53 12.30 -4.54
CA GLY A 205 6.56 12.89 -5.40
C GLY A 205 7.50 13.79 -4.61
N ASN A 206 7.47 15.07 -4.96
CA ASN A 206 8.28 16.09 -4.34
C ASN A 206 8.13 16.10 -2.80
N PHE A 207 9.25 16.27 -2.09
CA PHE A 207 9.29 16.18 -0.63
C PHE A 207 8.48 17.30 0.04
N GLU A 208 8.59 18.54 -0.43
CA GLU A 208 7.86 19.68 0.12
C GLU A 208 6.34 19.51 -0.02
N ASP A 209 5.88 19.06 -1.18
CA ASP A 209 4.47 18.73 -1.42
C ASP A 209 3.99 17.61 -0.48
N TYR A 210 4.84 16.60 -0.24
CA TYR A 210 4.52 15.48 0.64
C TYR A 210 4.30 15.93 2.09
N VAL A 211 5.25 16.67 2.66
CA VAL A 211 5.17 17.13 4.05
C VAL A 211 4.15 18.27 4.25
N ALA A 212 3.70 18.91 3.17
CA ALA A 212 2.60 19.90 3.24
C ALA A 212 1.22 19.25 3.44
N LYS A 213 1.07 17.94 3.17
CA LYS A 213 -0.19 17.21 3.41
C LYS A 213 -0.49 17.15 4.90
N GLU A 214 -1.76 17.34 5.27
CA GLU A 214 -2.20 17.37 6.68
C GLU A 214 -1.70 16.14 7.47
N ASN A 215 -1.84 14.95 6.89
CA ASN A 215 -1.46 13.67 7.48
C ASN A 215 0.06 13.52 7.74
N TYR A 216 0.91 14.29 7.06
CA TYR A 216 2.38 14.18 7.14
C TYR A 216 3.06 15.45 7.64
N SER A 217 2.27 16.47 7.98
CA SER A 217 2.75 17.77 8.45
C SER A 217 3.63 17.69 9.71
N VAL A 218 3.52 16.61 10.48
CA VAL A 218 4.39 16.32 11.63
C VAL A 218 5.88 16.26 11.26
N PHE A 219 6.22 15.81 10.04
CA PHE A 219 7.60 15.68 9.59
C PHE A 219 8.28 17.03 9.29
N ASN A 220 7.52 18.13 9.11
CA ASN A 220 8.11 19.47 8.95
C ASN A 220 8.80 19.97 10.22
N ASN A 221 8.33 19.53 11.38
CA ASN A 221 8.85 19.94 12.66
C ASN A 221 8.57 18.82 13.67
N TYR A 222 9.36 17.76 13.55
CA TYR A 222 9.11 16.55 14.32
C TYR A 222 9.31 16.83 15.83
N PRO A 223 8.38 16.41 16.71
CA PRO A 223 8.45 16.70 18.14
C PRO A 223 9.74 16.18 18.80
N ARG A 224 10.32 17.03 19.66
CA ARG A 224 11.48 16.68 20.48
C ARG A 224 11.04 16.42 21.91
N GLU A 225 11.06 15.16 22.33
CA GLU A 225 10.66 14.71 23.65
C GLU A 225 11.56 13.57 24.12
N GLU A 226 11.79 13.46 25.43
CA GLU A 226 12.66 12.41 25.97
C GLU A 226 11.91 11.06 25.99
N LYS A 227 12.42 10.07 25.25
CA LYS A 227 11.94 8.69 25.21
C LYS A 227 12.93 7.79 25.94
N LYS A 228 12.48 7.21 27.06
CA LYS A 228 13.30 6.33 27.92
C LYS A 228 12.94 4.88 27.74
N LEU A 229 13.94 4.02 27.65
CA LEU A 229 13.80 2.57 27.64
C LEU A 229 13.71 2.02 29.07
N VAL A 230 12.69 2.47 29.81
CA VAL A 230 12.53 2.14 31.24
C VAL A 230 12.28 0.64 31.50
N GLU A 231 11.86 -0.10 30.47
CA GLU A 231 11.53 -1.53 30.53
C GLU A 231 12.63 -2.44 29.96
N LEU A 232 13.88 -1.97 29.83
CA LEU A 232 15.01 -2.79 29.34
C LEU A 232 15.16 -4.14 30.07
N GLY A 233 14.94 -4.16 31.39
CA GLY A 233 14.98 -5.39 32.18
C GLY A 233 13.86 -6.36 31.82
N SER A 234 12.63 -5.85 31.66
CA SER A 234 11.45 -6.62 31.25
C SER A 234 11.61 -7.14 29.82
N PHE A 235 12.08 -6.28 28.91
CA PHE A 235 12.45 -6.62 27.53
C PHE A 235 13.42 -7.81 27.49
N LYS A 236 14.56 -7.72 28.18
CA LYS A 236 15.57 -8.79 28.23
C LYS A 236 14.98 -10.12 28.69
N ASN A 237 14.23 -10.10 29.79
CA ASN A 237 13.65 -11.33 30.35
C ASN A 237 12.62 -11.94 29.38
N CYS A 238 11.73 -11.13 28.83
CA CYS A 238 10.69 -11.59 27.91
C CYS A 238 11.27 -12.11 26.59
N MET A 239 12.23 -11.40 25.98
CA MET A 239 12.95 -11.88 24.79
C MET A 239 13.66 -13.21 25.04
N THR A 240 14.27 -13.37 26.22
CA THR A 240 14.91 -14.64 26.61
C THR A 240 13.88 -15.77 26.69
N ASP A 241 12.70 -15.50 27.23
CA ASP A 241 11.63 -16.49 27.35
C ASP A 241 11.00 -16.84 26.00
N ILE A 242 10.83 -15.86 25.10
CA ILE A 242 10.45 -16.08 23.70
C ILE A 242 11.45 -17.01 23.01
N LYS A 243 12.75 -16.70 23.09
CA LYS A 243 13.79 -17.51 22.44
C LYS A 243 13.78 -18.95 22.95
N LYS A 244 13.74 -19.15 24.27
CA LYS A 244 13.66 -20.48 24.89
C LYS A 244 12.40 -21.24 24.46
N LEU A 245 11.27 -20.56 24.37
CA LEU A 245 10.02 -21.15 23.94
C LEU A 245 10.12 -21.65 22.50
N CYS A 246 10.62 -20.82 21.58
CA CYS A 246 10.83 -21.22 20.19
C CYS A 246 11.80 -22.41 20.08
N ASP A 247 12.93 -22.35 20.78
CA ASP A 247 13.94 -23.43 20.78
C ASP A 247 13.37 -24.77 21.28
N ASN A 248 12.60 -24.74 22.37
CA ASN A 248 12.00 -25.94 22.95
C ASN A 248 10.91 -26.54 22.04
N SER A 249 10.25 -25.71 21.27
CA SER A 249 9.18 -26.10 20.33
C SER A 249 9.70 -26.39 18.92
N GLY A 250 11.00 -26.20 18.66
CA GLY A 250 11.59 -26.38 17.33
C GLY A 250 11.15 -25.32 16.31
N ILE A 251 10.70 -24.15 16.77
CA ILE A 251 10.26 -23.04 15.93
C ILE A 251 11.48 -22.21 15.52
N ASN A 252 11.61 -21.95 14.23
CA ASN A 252 12.59 -21.00 13.71
C ASN A 252 12.14 -19.56 14.02
N LEU A 253 12.95 -18.82 14.77
CA LEU A 253 12.66 -17.44 15.18
C LEU A 253 13.57 -16.48 14.41
N GLU A 254 12.99 -15.66 13.55
CA GLU A 254 13.64 -14.55 12.88
C GLU A 254 13.25 -13.24 13.58
N VAL A 255 14.23 -12.45 14.06
CA VAL A 255 13.96 -11.21 14.79
C VAL A 255 14.37 -10.01 13.95
N VAL A 256 13.47 -9.03 13.86
CA VAL A 256 13.67 -7.84 13.02
C VAL A 256 13.44 -6.58 13.84
N VAL A 257 14.43 -5.69 13.89
CA VAL A 257 14.31 -4.34 14.45
C VAL A 257 13.94 -3.38 13.32
N PHE A 258 12.77 -2.74 13.44
CA PHE A 258 12.18 -1.93 12.38
C PHE A 258 12.83 -0.55 12.19
N PRO A 259 12.74 0.01 10.95
CA PRO A 259 13.20 1.35 10.66
C PRO A 259 12.43 2.42 11.44
N ILE A 260 13.15 3.48 11.82
CA ILE A 260 12.60 4.64 12.52
C ILE A 260 13.01 5.90 11.76
N TYR A 261 12.11 6.88 11.67
CA TYR A 261 12.40 8.18 11.07
C TYR A 261 13.49 8.91 11.85
N TRP A 262 14.48 9.46 11.14
CA TRP A 262 15.75 9.91 11.70
C TRP A 262 15.62 10.92 12.83
N GLU A 263 14.70 11.89 12.76
CA GLU A 263 14.54 12.89 13.83
C GLU A 263 13.96 12.31 15.12
N ASP A 264 13.30 11.15 15.05
CA ASP A 264 12.84 10.47 16.25
C ASP A 264 13.99 9.81 17.02
N PHE A 265 15.16 9.58 16.40
CA PHE A 265 16.32 9.05 17.13
C PHE A 265 16.84 10.01 18.20
N ASP A 266 16.78 11.31 17.96
CA ASP A 266 17.30 12.30 18.92
C ASP A 266 16.46 12.36 20.21
N ASN A 267 15.31 11.68 20.23
CA ASN A 267 14.47 11.53 21.41
C ASN A 267 14.96 10.41 22.34
N TYR A 268 15.83 9.51 21.88
CA TYR A 268 16.33 8.37 22.66
C TYR A 268 17.71 8.63 23.27
N ASP A 269 17.97 8.02 24.44
CA ASP A 269 19.31 7.98 25.01
C ASP A 269 20.17 6.91 24.31
N VAL A 270 21.34 7.32 23.82
CA VAL A 270 22.24 6.44 23.05
C VAL A 270 22.81 5.31 23.90
N GLU A 271 23.06 5.51 25.19
CA GLU A 271 23.56 4.46 26.09
C GLU A 271 22.47 3.41 26.38
N GLU A 272 21.20 3.84 26.47
CA GLU A 272 20.05 2.93 26.56
C GLU A 272 19.90 2.09 25.27
N LEU A 273 20.04 2.70 24.09
CA LEU A 273 20.02 1.99 22.81
C LEU A 273 21.17 0.99 22.68
N GLU A 274 22.38 1.34 23.10
CA GLU A 274 23.50 0.39 23.16
C GLU A 274 23.18 -0.81 24.05
N THR A 275 22.54 -0.57 25.20
CA THR A 275 22.14 -1.62 26.13
C THR A 275 21.08 -2.52 25.50
N PHE A 276 20.07 -1.95 24.83
CA PHE A 276 19.06 -2.70 24.08
C PHE A 276 19.70 -3.67 23.08
N TYR A 277 20.60 -3.19 22.23
CA TYR A 277 21.25 -4.00 21.21
C TYR A 277 22.16 -5.08 21.78
N ARG A 278 22.95 -4.77 22.82
CA ARG A 278 23.81 -5.75 23.51
C ARG A 278 22.99 -6.87 24.12
N GLU A 279 21.89 -6.53 24.79
CA GLU A 279 21.01 -7.51 25.40
C GLU A 279 20.32 -8.38 24.35
N LEU A 280 19.84 -7.80 23.24
CA LEU A 280 19.24 -8.56 22.14
C LEU A 280 20.25 -9.52 21.49
N ALA A 281 21.45 -9.03 21.12
CA ALA A 281 22.51 -9.82 20.49
C ALA A 281 23.00 -10.99 21.37
N ASN A 282 22.92 -10.84 22.70
CA ASN A 282 23.25 -11.92 23.64
C ASN A 282 22.18 -13.03 23.69
N ILE A 283 20.94 -12.73 23.27
CA ILE A 283 19.81 -13.65 23.31
C ILE A 283 19.66 -14.38 21.97
N THR A 284 19.73 -13.65 20.86
CA THR A 284 19.51 -14.18 19.51
C THR A 284 20.14 -13.27 18.46
N ASP A 285 20.43 -13.85 17.30
CA ASP A 285 20.77 -13.10 16.09
C ASP A 285 19.51 -12.36 15.61
N PHE A 286 19.70 -11.21 14.95
CA PHE A 286 18.60 -10.39 14.45
C PHE A 286 19.02 -9.52 13.25
N TRP A 287 18.04 -9.07 12.49
CA TRP A 287 18.21 -8.01 11.49
C TRP A 287 17.87 -6.65 12.06
N ASP A 288 18.74 -5.66 11.86
CA ASP A 288 18.49 -4.26 12.20
C ASP A 288 18.30 -3.41 10.93
N PHE A 289 17.16 -2.74 10.86
CA PHE A 289 16.83 -1.75 9.82
C PHE A 289 16.62 -0.36 10.39
N SER A 290 16.93 -0.16 11.67
CA SER A 290 16.55 1.04 12.43
C SER A 290 17.09 2.33 11.80
N LYS A 291 18.31 2.29 11.25
CA LYS A 291 19.07 3.47 10.83
C LYS A 291 19.74 3.25 9.47
N SER A 292 19.28 3.98 8.45
CA SER A 292 19.83 3.95 7.08
C SER A 292 19.43 5.21 6.30
N LYS A 293 19.80 5.28 5.01
CA LYS A 293 19.31 6.33 4.09
C LYS A 293 17.77 6.38 4.03
N ILE A 294 17.09 5.23 4.10
CA ILE A 294 15.61 5.16 4.16
C ILE A 294 15.08 5.95 5.37
N SER A 295 15.72 5.84 6.53
CA SER A 295 15.32 6.52 7.76
C SER A 295 15.32 8.06 7.65
N THR A 296 16.06 8.63 6.70
CA THR A 296 16.22 10.09 6.57
C THR A 296 15.08 10.77 5.82
N ASP A 297 14.25 10.02 5.10
CA ASP A 297 13.24 10.56 4.19
C ASP A 297 11.83 10.13 4.61
N ALA A 298 11.04 11.12 5.02
CA ALA A 298 9.67 10.93 5.50
C ALA A 298 8.74 10.25 4.48
N ARG A 299 9.07 10.28 3.18
CA ARG A 299 8.26 9.67 2.12
C ARG A 299 8.19 8.15 2.26
N TYR A 300 9.16 7.50 2.91
CA TYR A 300 9.15 6.06 3.20
C TYR A 300 8.29 5.68 4.43
N PHE A 301 7.69 6.66 5.10
CA PHE A 301 7.01 6.49 6.37
C PHE A 301 5.58 7.03 6.35
N TYR A 302 4.68 6.37 7.09
CA TYR A 302 3.36 6.91 7.43
C TYR A 302 3.42 7.78 8.68
N ASP A 303 4.28 7.42 9.63
CA ASP A 303 4.70 8.20 10.80
C ASP A 303 6.11 7.73 11.22
N SER A 304 6.67 8.26 12.30
CA SER A 304 8.05 7.98 12.70
C SER A 304 8.41 6.52 12.96
N THR A 305 7.42 5.65 13.22
CA THR A 305 7.64 4.24 13.56
C THR A 305 6.92 3.26 12.62
N HIS A 306 6.08 3.76 11.72
CA HIS A 306 5.39 2.97 10.71
C HIS A 306 5.89 3.31 9.31
N PHE A 307 6.55 2.34 8.68
CA PHE A 307 7.11 2.43 7.33
C PHE A 307 6.13 1.91 6.28
N ARG A 308 6.36 2.23 5.00
CA ARG A 308 5.53 1.78 3.86
C ARG A 308 5.72 0.30 3.54
N ASN A 309 4.73 -0.29 2.86
CA ASN A 309 4.81 -1.69 2.42
C ASN A 309 6.07 -1.96 1.59
N SER A 310 6.47 -1.03 0.71
CA SER A 310 7.69 -1.15 -0.09
C SER A 310 8.97 -1.25 0.75
N VAL A 311 9.04 -0.57 1.90
CA VAL A 311 10.16 -0.71 2.85
C VAL A 311 10.13 -2.08 3.51
N GLY A 312 8.93 -2.62 3.79
CA GLY A 312 8.77 -4.00 4.22
C GLY A 312 9.29 -5.00 3.19
N ASP A 313 8.98 -4.80 1.91
CA ASP A 313 9.48 -5.64 0.81
C ASP A 313 11.01 -5.55 0.68
N MET A 314 11.60 -4.35 0.81
CA MET A 314 13.06 -4.19 0.89
C MET A 314 13.69 -4.98 2.04
N MET A 315 13.05 -4.99 3.21
CA MET A 315 13.57 -5.72 4.36
C MET A 315 13.56 -7.22 4.10
N LEU A 316 12.47 -7.74 3.54
CA LEU A 316 12.36 -9.14 3.16
C LEU A 316 13.37 -9.49 2.07
N ALA A 317 13.51 -8.66 1.04
CA ALA A 317 14.53 -8.83 0.00
C ALA A 317 15.95 -8.87 0.59
N LYS A 318 16.24 -8.03 1.60
CA LYS A 318 17.53 -8.06 2.30
C LYS A 318 17.74 -9.37 3.06
N ILE A 319 16.73 -9.82 3.81
CA ILE A 319 16.78 -11.06 4.62
C ILE A 319 17.00 -12.28 3.73
N TYR A 320 16.29 -12.34 2.60
CA TYR A 320 16.32 -13.48 1.66
C TYR A 320 17.30 -13.30 0.49
N ASN A 321 18.10 -12.23 0.51
CA ASN A 321 19.14 -11.93 -0.48
C ASN A 321 18.60 -11.86 -1.93
N ASP A 322 17.46 -11.17 -2.10
CA ASP A 322 16.89 -10.85 -3.41
C ASP A 322 17.48 -9.54 -3.94
N SER A 323 18.19 -9.64 -5.07
CA SER A 323 18.84 -8.49 -5.73
C SER A 323 17.94 -7.77 -6.72
N GLU A 324 16.72 -8.26 -6.97
CA GLU A 324 15.78 -7.63 -7.91
C GLU A 324 14.96 -6.51 -7.25
N VAL A 325 15.10 -6.31 -5.93
CA VAL A 325 14.47 -5.21 -5.19
C VAL A 325 15.52 -4.17 -4.82
N TYR A 326 15.21 -2.90 -5.07
CA TYR A 326 16.06 -1.77 -4.74
C TYR A 326 16.22 -1.68 -3.23
N MET A 327 17.47 -1.62 -2.79
CA MET A 327 17.83 -1.32 -1.41
C MET A 327 19.06 -0.42 -1.42
N PRO A 328 19.09 0.67 -0.63
CA PRO A 328 20.34 1.42 -0.50
C PRO A 328 21.40 0.54 0.17
N ASN A 329 22.67 0.77 -0.14
CA ASN A 329 23.78 -0.11 0.28
C ASN A 329 23.94 -0.24 1.80
N ASP A 330 23.47 0.75 2.55
CA ASP A 330 23.48 0.80 4.00
C ASP A 330 22.20 0.25 4.64
N PHE A 331 21.29 -0.32 3.86
CA PHE A 331 20.04 -0.86 4.36
C PHE A 331 20.21 -2.28 4.91
N GLY A 332 19.90 -2.45 6.20
CA GLY A 332 19.83 -3.73 6.87
C GLY A 332 21.19 -4.29 7.31
N HIS A 333 21.30 -4.60 8.59
CA HIS A 333 22.47 -5.23 9.20
C HIS A 333 22.06 -6.51 9.92
N HIS A 334 22.70 -7.63 9.62
CA HIS A 334 22.58 -8.84 10.44
C HIS A 334 23.52 -8.73 11.65
N VAL A 335 22.97 -8.77 12.86
CA VAL A 335 23.68 -8.52 14.11
C VAL A 335 23.60 -9.74 15.02
N ASP A 336 24.75 -10.09 15.60
CA ASP A 336 24.92 -11.21 16.53
C ASP A 336 25.86 -10.83 17.69
N SER A 337 26.01 -11.73 18.66
CA SER A 337 26.92 -11.53 19.81
C SER A 337 28.39 -11.31 19.42
N GLY A 338 28.82 -11.74 18.23
CA GLY A 338 30.18 -11.61 17.72
C GLY A 338 30.47 -10.27 17.03
N ASN A 339 29.45 -9.60 16.47
CA ASN A 339 29.61 -8.37 15.70
C ASN A 339 28.97 -7.12 16.32
N VAL A 340 28.16 -7.25 17.38
CA VAL A 340 27.40 -6.15 17.99
C VAL A 340 28.26 -4.92 18.36
N GLU A 341 29.49 -5.11 18.83
CA GLU A 341 30.39 -3.98 19.13
C GLU A 341 30.80 -3.20 17.89
N SER A 342 30.95 -3.87 16.75
CA SER A 342 31.25 -3.18 15.50
C SER A 342 30.03 -2.44 14.99
N PHE A 343 28.89 -3.12 14.99
CA PHE A 343 27.60 -2.52 14.64
C PHE A 343 27.34 -1.25 15.46
N LEU A 344 27.51 -1.27 16.79
CA LEU A 344 27.29 -0.10 17.65
C LEU A 344 28.26 1.06 17.39
N ARG A 345 29.50 0.78 16.98
CA ARG A 345 30.42 1.85 16.56
C ARG A 345 29.91 2.53 15.29
N ASP A 346 29.52 1.72 14.31
CA ASP A 346 29.03 2.22 13.02
C ASP A 346 27.71 2.99 13.21
N PHE A 347 26.76 2.40 13.95
CA PHE A 347 25.48 2.99 14.35
C PHE A 347 25.64 4.39 14.96
N LYS A 348 26.56 4.57 15.91
CA LYS A 348 26.82 5.87 16.55
C LYS A 348 27.48 6.88 15.61
N SER A 349 28.37 6.41 14.75
CA SER A 349 29.12 7.28 13.84
C SER A 349 28.31 7.66 12.59
N TYR A 350 27.23 6.93 12.30
CA TYR A 350 26.40 7.16 11.13
C TYR A 350 25.70 8.52 11.21
N GLU A 351 25.99 9.38 10.24
CA GLU A 351 25.41 10.72 10.09
C GLU A 351 24.05 10.63 9.39
N LEU A 352 22.98 11.03 10.08
CA LEU A 352 21.65 11.14 9.49
C LEU A 352 21.52 12.53 8.88
N LYS A 353 21.42 12.58 7.54
CA LYS A 353 21.20 13.80 6.81
C LYS A 353 20.29 13.51 5.63
N PHE A 354 19.18 14.22 5.55
CA PHE A 354 18.30 14.17 4.39
C PHE A 354 19.02 14.77 3.17
N ASP A 355 19.17 13.94 2.14
CA ASP A 355 19.69 14.29 0.82
C ASP A 355 19.20 13.22 -0.16
N ASP A 356 18.27 13.59 -1.03
CA ASP A 356 17.54 12.64 -1.87
C ASP A 356 18.10 12.52 -3.30
N TYR A 357 19.15 13.26 -3.61
CA TYR A 357 19.71 13.38 -4.96
C TYR A 357 20.12 12.04 -5.59
N ASP A 358 20.59 11.07 -4.79
CA ASP A 358 21.06 9.77 -5.31
C ASP A 358 19.93 8.79 -5.68
N TYR A 359 18.71 9.07 -5.25
CA TYR A 359 17.57 8.15 -5.37
C TYR A 359 16.27 8.82 -5.81
N THR A 360 16.33 10.09 -6.23
CA THR A 360 15.23 10.77 -6.91
C THR A 360 15.65 11.29 -8.27
N VAL A 361 14.67 11.41 -9.16
CA VAL A 361 14.86 11.97 -10.50
C VAL A 361 13.59 12.68 -10.95
N GLU A 362 13.75 13.88 -11.50
CA GLU A 362 12.65 14.63 -12.10
C GLU A 362 12.37 14.11 -13.51
N VAL A 363 11.12 13.73 -13.79
CA VAL A 363 10.68 13.22 -15.09
C VAL A 363 9.51 14.07 -15.59
N PRO A 364 9.74 14.97 -16.57
CA PRO A 364 8.65 15.59 -17.31
C PRO A 364 7.89 14.54 -18.12
N VAL A 365 6.57 14.64 -18.14
CA VAL A 365 5.70 13.77 -18.94
C VAL A 365 4.93 14.63 -19.93
N ILE A 366 5.09 14.37 -21.22
CA ILE A 366 4.37 15.09 -22.29
C ILE A 366 3.04 14.40 -22.58
N LEU A 367 1.97 15.18 -22.71
CA LEU A 367 0.66 14.75 -23.19
C LEU A 367 0.42 15.25 -24.61
N LEU A 368 0.20 14.32 -25.55
CA LEU A 368 -0.20 14.54 -26.93
C LEU A 368 -1.49 13.75 -27.23
N HIS A 369 -2.20 14.14 -28.30
CA HIS A 369 -3.39 13.43 -28.78
C HIS A 369 -3.19 13.13 -30.27
N SER A 370 -3.96 13.78 -31.15
CA SER A 370 -3.83 13.64 -32.60
C SER A 370 -2.82 14.62 -33.21
N ILE A 371 -2.23 14.23 -34.35
CA ILE A 371 -1.33 15.06 -35.14
C ILE A 371 -2.04 15.43 -36.45
N ASP A 372 -2.82 16.50 -36.40
CA ASP A 372 -3.67 16.99 -37.48
C ASP A 372 -4.04 18.49 -37.29
N ASP A 373 -5.05 18.98 -38.01
CA ASP A 373 -5.54 20.35 -37.94
C ASP A 373 -6.81 20.55 -37.04
N GLY A 374 -7.08 19.68 -36.07
CA GLY A 374 -8.17 19.75 -35.06
C GLY A 374 -7.92 20.51 -33.72
N GLU A 375 -8.96 20.77 -32.94
CA GLU A 375 -8.88 21.67 -31.76
C GLU A 375 -7.92 21.23 -30.64
N TYR A 376 -7.79 19.91 -30.41
CA TYR A 376 -6.89 19.31 -29.41
C TYR A 376 -5.66 18.64 -30.03
N SER A 377 -5.27 19.09 -31.22
CA SER A 377 -4.19 18.50 -32.00
C SER A 377 -2.96 19.41 -32.08
N ILE A 378 -1.88 18.82 -32.59
CA ILE A 378 -0.68 19.52 -33.03
C ILE A 378 -0.50 19.33 -34.54
N SER A 379 -0.09 20.38 -35.27
CA SER A 379 0.23 20.20 -36.70
C SER A 379 1.46 19.31 -36.87
N LYS A 380 1.54 18.59 -37.99
CA LYS A 380 2.69 17.73 -38.30
C LYS A 380 4.02 18.48 -38.23
N GLU A 381 4.07 19.70 -38.80
CA GLU A 381 5.28 20.52 -38.80
C GLU A 381 5.69 20.97 -37.39
N GLN A 382 4.72 21.28 -36.52
CA GLN A 382 5.00 21.63 -35.14
C GLN A 382 5.49 20.40 -34.36
N PHE A 383 4.83 19.26 -34.53
CA PHE A 383 5.20 18.00 -33.87
C PHE A 383 6.63 17.59 -34.22
N GLU A 384 6.95 17.50 -35.52
CA GLU A 384 8.30 17.11 -35.97
C GLU A 384 9.39 18.07 -35.45
N ARG A 385 9.09 19.39 -35.45
CA ARG A 385 10.01 20.40 -34.93
C ARG A 385 10.23 20.23 -33.42
N GLN A 386 9.17 20.07 -32.64
CA GLN A 386 9.23 20.00 -31.18
C GLN A 386 9.89 18.70 -30.69
N ILE A 387 9.61 17.55 -31.30
CA ILE A 387 10.27 16.29 -30.95
C ILE A 387 11.78 16.37 -31.23
N ARG A 388 12.19 16.94 -32.36
CA ARG A 388 13.62 17.16 -32.65
C ARG A 388 14.25 18.14 -31.66
N LEU A 389 13.55 19.22 -31.33
CA LEU A 389 14.01 20.18 -30.32
C LEU A 389 14.22 19.56 -28.94
N ILE A 390 13.31 18.68 -28.49
CA ILE A 390 13.45 17.93 -27.23
C ILE A 390 14.75 17.12 -27.23
N LYS A 391 14.99 16.36 -28.31
CA LYS A 391 16.21 15.57 -28.47
C LYS A 391 17.48 16.43 -28.54
N GLU A 392 17.44 17.52 -29.31
CA GLU A 392 18.55 18.48 -29.43
C GLU A 392 18.86 19.20 -28.10
N SER A 393 17.86 19.33 -27.24
CA SER A 393 17.99 19.89 -25.88
C SER A 393 18.56 18.89 -24.87
N GLY A 394 18.85 17.65 -25.29
CA GLY A 394 19.53 16.64 -24.47
C GLY A 394 18.62 15.79 -23.60
N TYR A 395 17.30 15.81 -23.83
CA TYR A 395 16.37 14.90 -23.17
C TYR A 395 16.42 13.50 -23.78
N ASN A 396 16.35 12.48 -22.92
CA ASN A 396 16.37 11.08 -23.32
C ASN A 396 15.03 10.43 -22.98
N THR A 397 14.34 9.91 -23.98
CA THR A 397 13.05 9.27 -23.77
C THR A 397 13.18 7.97 -23.00
N VAL A 398 12.36 7.80 -21.98
CA VAL A 398 12.25 6.57 -21.17
C VAL A 398 10.87 5.94 -21.38
N SER A 399 10.77 4.63 -21.21
CA SER A 399 9.47 3.92 -21.14
C SER A 399 9.00 3.84 -19.68
N LEU A 400 7.72 3.53 -19.48
CA LEU A 400 7.18 3.25 -18.15
C LEU A 400 7.89 2.09 -17.46
N LYS A 401 8.28 1.07 -18.23
CA LYS A 401 9.13 -0.01 -17.73
C LYS A 401 10.47 0.49 -17.19
N ASP A 402 11.11 1.46 -17.84
CA ASP A 402 12.36 2.05 -17.32
C ASP A 402 12.09 2.74 -15.96
N LEU A 403 10.95 3.42 -15.82
CA LEU A 403 10.54 4.02 -14.55
C LEU A 403 10.24 2.97 -13.47
N TYR A 404 9.57 1.87 -13.80
CA TYR A 404 9.37 0.76 -12.85
C TYR A 404 10.69 0.12 -12.44
N ASP A 405 11.60 -0.12 -13.37
CA ASP A 405 12.90 -0.70 -13.04
C ASP A 405 13.74 0.27 -12.18
N TYR A 406 13.59 1.59 -12.37
CA TYR A 406 14.16 2.59 -11.48
C TYR A 406 13.56 2.53 -10.07
N THR A 407 12.23 2.50 -9.94
CA THR A 407 11.58 2.47 -8.62
C THR A 407 11.76 1.13 -7.91
N GLU A 408 11.55 0.01 -8.59
CA GLU A 408 11.53 -1.32 -7.96
C GLU A 408 12.93 -1.91 -7.82
N LYS A 409 13.81 -1.70 -8.82
CA LYS A 409 15.12 -2.38 -8.89
C LYS A 409 16.31 -1.44 -8.73
N GLY A 410 16.07 -0.13 -8.77
CA GLY A 410 17.12 0.89 -8.69
C GLY A 410 17.97 0.99 -9.95
N VAL A 411 17.46 0.53 -11.10
CA VAL A 411 18.14 0.69 -12.39
C VAL A 411 18.19 2.18 -12.74
N GLU A 412 19.39 2.71 -12.97
CA GLU A 412 19.56 4.13 -13.29
C GLU A 412 18.88 4.52 -14.61
N LEU A 413 18.21 5.67 -14.61
CA LEU A 413 17.68 6.30 -15.82
C LEU A 413 18.80 7.04 -16.59
N PRO A 414 18.63 7.27 -17.90
CA PRO A 414 19.50 8.18 -18.63
C PRO A 414 19.39 9.62 -18.10
N ASP A 415 20.41 10.44 -18.35
CA ASP A 415 20.38 11.87 -18.03
C ASP A 415 19.18 12.56 -18.69
N ASN A 416 18.58 13.55 -18.00
CA ASN A 416 17.40 14.29 -18.48
C ASN A 416 16.28 13.36 -19.02
N PRO A 417 15.79 12.41 -18.22
CA PRO A 417 14.77 11.48 -18.66
C PRO A 417 13.46 12.24 -18.96
N ILE A 418 12.76 11.81 -20.02
CA ILE A 418 11.45 12.35 -20.39
C ILE A 418 10.51 11.22 -20.82
N LEU A 419 9.25 11.27 -20.40
CA LEU A 419 8.22 10.37 -20.90
C LEU A 419 7.35 11.12 -21.92
N ILE A 420 7.13 10.53 -23.09
CA ILE A 420 6.23 11.09 -24.10
C ILE A 420 5.02 10.18 -24.20
N THR A 421 3.82 10.75 -24.03
CA THR A 421 2.56 10.01 -24.05
C THR A 421 1.60 10.54 -25.09
N PHE A 422 0.83 9.63 -25.68
CA PHE A 422 -0.30 9.95 -26.55
C PHE A 422 -1.56 9.31 -25.97
N ASP A 423 -2.64 10.07 -25.87
CA ASP A 423 -3.95 9.52 -25.52
C ASP A 423 -4.76 9.19 -26.80
N ASP A 424 -5.79 8.37 -26.62
CA ASP A 424 -6.84 7.94 -27.56
C ASP A 424 -6.45 6.87 -28.59
N GLY A 425 -5.23 6.88 -29.14
CA GLY A 425 -4.79 5.87 -30.13
C GLY A 425 -5.16 6.22 -31.59
N TYR A 426 -4.98 7.48 -31.98
CA TYR A 426 -5.26 7.96 -33.33
C TYR A 426 -4.31 7.39 -34.39
N THR A 427 -4.83 7.24 -35.62
CA THR A 427 -4.05 6.78 -36.81
C THR A 427 -2.82 7.66 -37.04
N SER A 428 -2.91 8.96 -36.74
CA SER A 428 -1.78 9.89 -36.86
C SER A 428 -0.60 9.55 -35.94
N ASN A 429 -0.83 8.85 -34.82
CA ASN A 429 0.25 8.34 -33.97
C ASN A 429 1.07 7.28 -34.71
N TYR A 430 0.43 6.43 -35.51
CA TYR A 430 1.09 5.44 -36.35
C TYR A 430 1.70 6.03 -37.62
N GLU A 431 0.97 6.88 -38.36
CA GLU A 431 1.43 7.39 -39.66
C GLU A 431 2.47 8.52 -39.56
N VAL A 432 2.47 9.28 -38.45
CA VAL A 432 3.33 10.45 -38.28
C VAL A 432 4.32 10.27 -37.13
N ALA A 433 3.87 9.95 -35.92
CA ALA A 433 4.75 9.88 -34.74
C ALA A 433 5.72 8.69 -34.81
N TYR A 434 5.21 7.48 -35.09
CA TYR A 434 6.00 6.26 -35.08
C TYR A 434 7.19 6.28 -36.08
N PRO A 435 7.05 6.71 -37.35
CA PRO A 435 8.19 6.87 -38.26
C PRO A 435 9.26 7.83 -37.74
N LEU A 436 8.86 8.94 -37.11
CA LEU A 436 9.78 9.90 -36.54
C LEU A 436 10.51 9.32 -35.32
N PHE A 437 9.81 8.61 -34.44
CA PHE A 437 10.43 7.94 -33.30
C PHE A 437 11.37 6.82 -33.72
N LYS A 438 11.07 6.08 -34.80
CA LYS A 438 12.02 5.16 -35.44
C LYS A 438 13.27 5.88 -35.95
N GLU A 439 13.10 6.98 -36.66
CA GLU A 439 14.24 7.78 -37.18
C GLU A 439 15.13 8.30 -36.03
N LEU A 440 14.50 8.75 -34.94
CA LEU A 440 15.18 9.36 -33.81
C LEU A 440 15.58 8.36 -32.72
N ASN A 441 15.19 7.08 -32.82
CA ASN A 441 15.35 6.08 -31.77
C ASN A 441 14.86 6.60 -30.40
N MET A 442 13.64 7.14 -30.40
CA MET A 442 12.95 7.67 -29.22
C MET A 442 11.81 6.74 -28.82
N LYS A 443 11.50 6.72 -27.53
CA LYS A 443 10.43 5.93 -26.94
C LYS A 443 9.19 6.79 -26.64
N SER A 444 8.01 6.18 -26.64
CA SER A 444 6.77 6.80 -26.15
C SER A 444 5.79 5.75 -25.65
N THR A 445 4.74 6.17 -24.96
CA THR A 445 3.59 5.33 -24.61
C THR A 445 2.33 5.87 -25.29
N ILE A 446 1.50 4.98 -25.84
CA ILE A 446 0.17 5.32 -26.34
C ILE A 446 -0.87 4.67 -25.45
N TYR A 447 -1.83 5.45 -24.96
CA TYR A 447 -3.00 4.99 -24.23
C TYR A 447 -4.16 4.88 -25.21
N LEU A 448 -4.51 3.66 -25.63
CA LEU A 448 -5.57 3.45 -26.62
C LEU A 448 -6.94 3.30 -25.95
N ILE A 449 -8.00 3.66 -26.66
CA ILE A 449 -9.38 3.37 -26.28
C ILE A 449 -9.83 2.09 -27.00
N GLY A 450 -10.09 1.00 -26.28
CA GLY A 450 -10.37 -0.30 -26.91
C GLY A 450 -11.59 -0.31 -27.83
N SER A 451 -12.66 0.41 -27.47
CA SER A 451 -13.87 0.50 -28.30
C SER A 451 -13.68 1.30 -29.59
N SER A 452 -12.61 2.10 -29.69
CA SER A 452 -12.26 2.89 -30.87
C SER A 452 -11.19 2.23 -31.75
N LEU A 453 -10.58 1.12 -31.32
CA LEU A 453 -9.48 0.47 -32.04
C LEU A 453 -9.86 0.11 -33.49
N GLY A 454 -9.11 0.63 -34.46
CA GLY A 454 -9.35 0.44 -35.89
C GLY A 454 -10.65 1.07 -36.40
N LYS A 455 -11.20 2.08 -35.72
CA LYS A 455 -12.46 2.75 -36.08
C LYS A 455 -12.24 4.19 -36.52
N ASP A 456 -13.08 4.62 -37.45
CA ASP A 456 -13.30 6.00 -37.87
C ASP A 456 -14.73 6.49 -37.55
N THR A 457 -15.54 5.65 -36.90
CA THR A 457 -16.87 6.01 -36.40
C THR A 457 -17.03 5.68 -34.92
N TYR A 458 -17.81 6.49 -34.20
CA TYR A 458 -18.11 6.27 -32.79
C TYR A 458 -18.97 5.01 -32.60
N LYS A 459 -18.34 3.94 -32.10
CA LYS A 459 -19.00 2.64 -31.87
C LYS A 459 -19.77 2.20 -33.13
N GLU A 460 -21.03 1.81 -32.96
CA GLU A 460 -21.93 1.38 -34.03
C GLU A 460 -22.92 2.49 -34.45
N THR A 461 -22.68 3.76 -34.05
CA THR A 461 -23.59 4.88 -34.35
C THR A 461 -23.48 5.38 -35.78
N GLY A 462 -22.32 5.15 -36.43
CA GLY A 462 -22.00 5.70 -37.75
C GLY A 462 -21.60 7.18 -37.76
N GLU A 463 -21.55 7.83 -36.60
CA GLU A 463 -21.03 9.21 -36.47
C GLU A 463 -19.50 9.20 -36.62
N GLU A 464 -18.98 10.04 -37.52
CA GLU A 464 -17.54 10.12 -37.79
C GLU A 464 -16.76 10.64 -36.58
N ILE A 465 -15.63 10.00 -36.28
CA ILE A 465 -14.62 10.41 -35.30
C ILE A 465 -13.25 10.48 -35.98
N ILE A 466 -12.25 11.03 -35.29
CA ILE A 466 -10.88 10.99 -35.79
C ILE A 466 -10.47 9.52 -35.92
N PRO A 467 -9.89 9.07 -37.05
CA PRO A 467 -9.53 7.66 -37.26
C PRO A 467 -8.50 7.16 -36.24
N HIS A 468 -8.65 5.91 -35.81
CA HIS A 468 -7.77 5.20 -34.89
C HIS A 468 -7.01 4.08 -35.59
N PHE A 469 -5.76 3.83 -35.17
CA PHE A 469 -4.98 2.73 -35.75
C PHE A 469 -5.60 1.37 -35.39
N ASP A 470 -5.31 0.34 -36.18
CA ASP A 470 -5.80 -1.02 -35.93
C ASP A 470 -4.82 -1.86 -35.08
N SER A 471 -5.25 -3.06 -34.68
CA SER A 471 -4.41 -3.97 -33.88
C SER A 471 -3.10 -4.35 -34.55
N SER A 472 -3.05 -4.44 -35.88
CA SER A 472 -1.83 -4.82 -36.61
C SER A 472 -0.79 -3.69 -36.56
N GLU A 473 -1.25 -2.44 -36.66
CA GLU A 473 -0.42 -1.25 -36.51
C GLU A 473 0.08 -1.11 -35.07
N ALA A 474 -0.78 -1.38 -34.08
CA ALA A 474 -0.39 -1.41 -32.66
C ALA A 474 0.68 -2.46 -32.37
N VAL A 475 0.53 -3.67 -32.91
CA VAL A 475 1.53 -4.76 -32.79
C VAL A 475 2.85 -4.34 -33.45
N GLU A 476 2.83 -3.73 -34.64
CA GLU A 476 4.07 -3.26 -35.29
C GLU A 476 4.81 -2.24 -34.42
N MET A 477 4.08 -1.29 -33.83
CA MET A 477 4.64 -0.27 -32.95
C MET A 477 5.26 -0.87 -31.68
N TRP A 478 4.56 -1.83 -31.06
CA TRP A 478 5.03 -2.50 -29.86
C TRP A 478 6.23 -3.42 -30.13
N GLU A 479 6.18 -4.26 -31.17
CA GLU A 479 7.29 -5.15 -31.55
C GLU A 479 8.58 -4.39 -31.94
N SER A 480 8.45 -3.11 -32.28
CA SER A 480 9.58 -2.22 -32.52
C SER A 480 10.40 -1.94 -31.25
N GLY A 481 9.84 -2.15 -30.06
CA GLY A 481 10.44 -1.82 -28.76
C GLY A 481 10.55 -0.31 -28.47
N LEU A 482 9.94 0.54 -29.29
CA LEU A 482 9.93 2.00 -29.09
C LEU A 482 8.62 2.51 -28.51
N ILE A 483 7.50 1.88 -28.87
CA ILE A 483 6.17 2.34 -28.49
C ILE A 483 5.56 1.34 -27.53
N ASP A 484 5.28 1.78 -26.32
CA ASP A 484 4.47 1.02 -25.38
C ASP A 484 2.98 1.30 -25.62
N ILE A 485 2.12 0.31 -25.42
CA ILE A 485 0.68 0.38 -25.69
C ILE A 485 -0.06 0.01 -24.41
N GLN A 486 -0.80 0.97 -23.85
CA GLN A 486 -1.42 0.87 -22.53
C GLN A 486 -2.88 1.37 -22.56
N SER A 487 -3.57 1.27 -21.42
CA SER A 487 -5.03 1.44 -21.36
C SER A 487 -5.48 2.89 -21.21
N HIS A 488 -6.45 3.29 -22.03
CA HIS A 488 -7.29 4.48 -21.83
C HIS A 488 -8.75 4.10 -21.58
N SER A 489 -8.99 2.97 -20.91
CA SER A 489 -10.27 2.26 -20.80
C SER A 489 -10.78 1.65 -22.10
N TYR A 490 -11.67 0.66 -22.00
CA TYR A 490 -12.33 0.08 -23.18
C TYR A 490 -13.44 1.01 -23.69
N ASP A 491 -14.40 1.36 -22.84
CA ASP A 491 -15.58 2.17 -23.18
C ASP A 491 -15.98 3.15 -22.05
N MET A 492 -15.02 3.58 -21.24
CA MET A 492 -15.21 4.66 -20.25
C MET A 492 -14.66 6.01 -20.74
N HIS A 493 -14.31 6.14 -22.02
CA HIS A 493 -14.04 7.41 -22.72
C HIS A 493 -15.27 7.86 -23.52
N GLN A 494 -16.40 8.05 -22.85
CA GLN A 494 -17.69 8.30 -23.51
C GLN A 494 -17.92 9.79 -23.83
N SER A 495 -18.63 10.07 -24.92
CA SER A 495 -19.01 11.43 -25.31
C SER A 495 -20.52 11.65 -25.23
N GLU A 496 -20.96 12.65 -24.45
CA GLU A 496 -22.38 13.07 -24.38
C GLU A 496 -22.97 13.41 -25.75
N LYS A 497 -22.14 13.81 -26.73
CA LYS A 497 -22.57 14.13 -28.08
C LYS A 497 -23.05 12.89 -28.85
N PHE A 498 -22.43 11.74 -28.61
CA PHE A 498 -22.58 10.54 -29.44
C PHE A 498 -23.28 9.38 -28.72
N GLU A 499 -23.38 9.42 -27.39
CA GLU A 499 -24.12 8.42 -26.62
C GLU A 499 -25.65 8.53 -26.82
N GLU A 500 -26.29 7.38 -27.03
CA GLU A 500 -27.76 7.29 -27.11
C GLU A 500 -28.43 7.32 -25.72
N ASN A 501 -27.70 6.88 -24.68
CA ASN A 501 -28.20 6.75 -23.32
C ASN A 501 -27.62 7.84 -22.41
N SER A 502 -28.44 8.32 -21.47
CA SER A 502 -28.07 9.34 -20.48
C SER A 502 -28.46 8.88 -19.07
N PRO A 503 -27.63 9.12 -18.03
CA PRO A 503 -26.37 9.86 -18.06
C PRO A 503 -25.21 9.08 -18.70
N VAL A 504 -24.25 9.82 -19.25
CA VAL A 504 -23.00 9.29 -19.81
C VAL A 504 -21.95 9.23 -18.72
N ARG A 505 -21.13 8.17 -18.69
CA ARG A 505 -20.10 8.06 -17.66
C ARG A 505 -19.03 9.11 -17.92
N LYS A 506 -18.75 9.91 -16.90
CA LYS A 506 -17.68 10.91 -16.95
C LYS A 506 -16.36 10.21 -16.66
N SER A 507 -15.62 9.86 -17.72
CA SER A 507 -14.41 9.04 -17.60
C SER A 507 -14.74 7.71 -16.89
N VAL A 508 -13.87 7.29 -15.98
CA VAL A 508 -14.00 6.12 -15.13
C VAL A 508 -14.69 6.39 -13.79
N GLN A 509 -15.35 7.55 -13.62
CA GLN A 509 -16.01 7.88 -12.36
C GLN A 509 -17.31 7.07 -12.16
N ARG A 510 -17.61 6.76 -10.90
CA ARG A 510 -18.89 6.21 -10.47
C ARG A 510 -20.03 7.18 -10.78
N PHE A 511 -21.15 6.67 -11.28
CA PHE A 511 -22.34 7.49 -11.51
C PHE A 511 -22.95 7.97 -10.19
N GLU A 512 -23.63 9.12 -10.24
CA GLU A 512 -24.47 9.56 -9.12
C GLU A 512 -25.60 8.54 -8.88
N GLY A 513 -25.62 7.92 -7.70
CA GLY A 513 -26.63 6.94 -7.29
C GLY A 513 -26.39 5.50 -7.75
N GLU A 514 -25.36 5.22 -8.56
CA GLU A 514 -24.91 3.85 -8.85
C GLU A 514 -24.39 3.21 -7.56
N SER A 515 -24.75 1.95 -7.29
CA SER A 515 -24.23 1.24 -6.10
C SER A 515 -22.75 0.90 -6.25
N GLU A 516 -22.08 0.61 -5.14
CA GLU A 516 -20.65 0.33 -5.16
C GLU A 516 -20.35 -0.96 -5.92
N ASP A 517 -21.12 -2.01 -5.67
CA ASP A 517 -21.02 -3.29 -6.39
C ASP A 517 -21.23 -3.12 -7.90
N GLU A 518 -22.22 -2.31 -8.31
CA GLU A 518 -22.46 -2.02 -9.73
C GLU A 518 -21.29 -1.28 -10.36
N TYR A 519 -20.73 -0.29 -9.67
CA TYR A 519 -19.56 0.44 -10.14
C TYR A 519 -18.32 -0.45 -10.26
N ILE A 520 -17.99 -1.22 -9.21
CA ILE A 520 -16.84 -2.13 -9.21
C ILE A 520 -17.00 -3.15 -10.34
N LYS A 521 -18.20 -3.69 -10.53
CA LYS A 521 -18.47 -4.62 -11.62
C LYS A 521 -18.29 -3.94 -12.98
N ALA A 522 -18.87 -2.75 -13.19
CA ALA A 522 -18.76 -2.03 -14.46
C ALA A 522 -17.29 -1.69 -14.78
N PHE A 523 -16.53 -1.25 -13.78
CA PHE A 523 -15.10 -0.94 -13.92
C PHE A 523 -14.28 -2.20 -14.27
N LYS A 524 -14.48 -3.30 -13.55
CA LYS A 524 -13.79 -4.56 -13.82
C LYS A 524 -14.14 -5.16 -15.19
N ASP A 525 -15.42 -5.13 -15.58
CA ASP A 525 -15.87 -5.60 -16.89
C ASP A 525 -15.25 -4.78 -18.04
N ASP A 526 -15.06 -3.46 -17.84
CA ASP A 526 -14.40 -2.58 -18.81
C ASP A 526 -12.90 -2.87 -18.90
N PHE A 527 -12.24 -2.93 -17.74
CA PHE A 527 -10.82 -3.24 -17.64
C PHE A 527 -10.47 -4.62 -18.22
N GLU A 528 -11.30 -5.65 -17.98
CA GLU A 528 -11.08 -7.01 -18.52
C GLU A 528 -11.14 -7.03 -20.06
N LYS A 529 -12.08 -6.30 -20.66
CA LYS A 529 -12.16 -6.19 -22.13
C LYS A 529 -10.92 -5.51 -22.70
N GLU A 530 -10.47 -4.44 -22.04
CA GLU A 530 -9.25 -3.75 -22.44
C GLU A 530 -8.02 -4.62 -22.26
N SER A 531 -7.94 -5.39 -21.17
CA SER A 531 -6.83 -6.30 -20.89
C SER A 531 -6.66 -7.34 -21.99
N ILE A 532 -7.77 -7.90 -22.51
CA ILE A 532 -7.73 -8.84 -23.64
C ILE A 532 -7.08 -8.19 -24.87
N ILE A 533 -7.47 -6.96 -25.21
CA ILE A 533 -6.91 -6.23 -26.36
C ILE A 533 -5.42 -5.94 -26.15
N ILE A 534 -5.06 -5.39 -25.00
CA ILE A 534 -3.68 -5.03 -24.68
C ILE A 534 -2.79 -6.28 -24.65
N GLU A 535 -3.20 -7.37 -24.01
CA GLU A 535 -2.44 -8.62 -23.96
C GLU A 535 -2.28 -9.27 -25.35
N GLU A 536 -3.28 -9.14 -26.23
CA GLU A 536 -3.16 -9.58 -27.61
C GLU A 536 -2.11 -8.78 -28.39
N ILE A 537 -1.95 -7.49 -28.09
CA ILE A 537 -0.96 -6.59 -28.72
C ILE A 537 0.44 -6.78 -28.10
N THR A 538 0.55 -6.67 -26.77
CA THR A 538 1.82 -6.53 -26.03
C THR A 538 2.33 -7.82 -25.41
N LYS A 539 1.52 -8.88 -25.36
CA LYS A 539 1.83 -10.13 -24.61
C LYS A 539 2.08 -9.93 -23.12
N GLU A 540 1.75 -8.75 -22.59
CA GLU A 540 1.93 -8.35 -21.21
C GLU A 540 0.60 -7.77 -20.68
N PRO A 541 0.31 -7.93 -19.38
CA PRO A 541 -0.89 -7.33 -18.79
C PRO A 541 -0.79 -5.80 -18.80
N ILE A 542 -1.94 -5.13 -18.69
CA ILE A 542 -1.99 -3.69 -18.47
C ILE A 542 -1.19 -3.35 -17.21
N HIS A 543 -0.19 -2.48 -17.35
CA HIS A 543 0.60 -2.00 -16.23
C HIS A 543 0.48 -0.48 -16.03
N SER A 544 -0.09 0.24 -16.99
CA SER A 544 -0.32 1.68 -16.88
C SER A 544 -1.70 2.10 -17.37
N PHE A 545 -2.24 3.14 -16.76
CA PHE A 545 -3.55 3.67 -17.08
C PHE A 545 -3.53 5.20 -17.18
N SER A 546 -4.00 5.75 -18.30
CA SER A 546 -4.24 7.20 -18.44
C SER A 546 -5.71 7.46 -18.22
N TYR A 547 -6.07 8.44 -17.38
CA TYR A 547 -7.47 8.76 -17.10
C TYR A 547 -8.14 9.47 -18.27
N PRO A 548 -9.20 8.90 -18.90
CA PRO A 548 -10.00 9.59 -19.91
C PRO A 548 -10.40 10.97 -19.43
N THR A 549 -10.15 12.02 -20.21
CA THR A 549 -10.48 13.42 -19.84
C THR A 549 -9.91 13.90 -18.48
N GLY A 550 -8.98 13.15 -17.87
CA GLY A 550 -8.32 13.48 -16.60
C GLY A 550 -9.15 13.33 -15.33
N TYR A 551 -10.40 12.86 -15.39
CA TYR A 551 -11.24 12.68 -14.20
C TYR A 551 -11.06 11.29 -13.59
N TYR A 552 -10.81 11.25 -12.27
CA TYR A 552 -10.62 10.03 -11.49
C TYR A 552 -11.19 10.20 -10.08
N SER A 553 -11.17 9.13 -9.29
CA SER A 553 -11.48 9.15 -7.86
C SER A 553 -10.53 8.24 -7.07
N GLU A 554 -10.60 8.29 -5.74
CA GLU A 554 -9.84 7.37 -4.90
C GLU A 554 -10.24 5.91 -5.14
N GLU A 555 -11.54 5.65 -5.35
CA GLU A 555 -12.03 4.30 -5.67
C GLU A 555 -11.39 3.76 -6.95
N THR A 556 -11.29 4.58 -8.00
CA THR A 556 -10.66 4.20 -9.26
C THR A 556 -9.18 3.85 -9.09
N GLU A 557 -8.43 4.66 -8.35
CA GLU A 557 -7.00 4.41 -8.06
C GLU A 557 -6.79 3.10 -7.32
N VAL A 558 -7.61 2.85 -6.29
CA VAL A 558 -7.55 1.59 -5.52
C VAL A 558 -7.88 0.39 -6.42
N LEU A 559 -8.93 0.48 -7.25
CA LEU A 559 -9.27 -0.60 -8.18
C LEU A 559 -8.14 -0.89 -9.17
N LEU A 560 -7.50 0.15 -9.73
CA LEU A 560 -6.37 -0.01 -10.64
C LEU A 560 -5.17 -0.68 -9.94
N GLY A 561 -4.82 -0.24 -8.73
CA GLY A 561 -3.75 -0.87 -7.94
C GLY A 561 -4.03 -2.34 -7.64
N LEU A 562 -5.27 -2.67 -7.23
CA LEU A 562 -5.69 -4.07 -6.99
C LEU A 562 -5.71 -4.94 -8.26
N LEU A 563 -5.86 -4.32 -9.44
CA LEU A 563 -5.81 -5.00 -10.74
C LEU A 563 -4.37 -5.10 -11.30
N GLY A 564 -3.37 -4.65 -10.56
CA GLY A 564 -1.95 -4.77 -10.93
C GLY A 564 -1.39 -3.62 -11.76
N VAL A 565 -2.13 -2.52 -11.90
CA VAL A 565 -1.62 -1.29 -12.53
C VAL A 565 -0.56 -0.66 -11.63
N LYS A 566 0.57 -0.30 -12.23
CA LYS A 566 1.78 0.20 -11.56
C LYS A 566 1.99 1.70 -11.76
N SER A 567 1.29 2.32 -12.70
CA SER A 567 1.30 3.77 -12.87
C SER A 567 -0.02 4.31 -13.40
N THR A 568 -0.36 5.52 -12.98
CA THR A 568 -1.55 6.24 -13.44
C THR A 568 -1.20 7.67 -13.85
N LEU A 569 -1.84 8.18 -14.90
CA LEU A 569 -1.52 9.48 -15.49
C LEU A 569 -2.75 10.38 -15.52
N THR A 570 -2.58 11.63 -15.08
CA THR A 570 -3.65 12.65 -15.05
C THR A 570 -3.38 13.75 -16.07
N ILE A 571 -4.32 14.67 -16.27
CA ILE A 571 -4.09 15.88 -17.09
C ILE A 571 -3.58 17.07 -16.26
N ASP A 572 -3.28 16.85 -14.99
CA ASP A 572 -2.82 17.92 -14.11
C ASP A 572 -1.41 18.34 -14.55
N GLU A 573 -1.21 19.65 -14.69
CA GLU A 573 0.08 20.22 -15.09
C GLU A 573 1.07 20.17 -13.92
N GLY A 574 2.31 19.74 -14.18
CA GLY A 574 3.39 19.81 -13.20
C GLY A 574 4.52 18.82 -13.45
N LYS A 575 5.44 18.78 -12.48
CA LYS A 575 6.61 17.89 -12.48
C LYS A 575 6.35 16.65 -11.66
N ASN A 576 7.13 15.60 -11.96
CA ASN A 576 7.09 14.34 -11.24
C ASN A 576 8.47 14.00 -10.72
N THR A 577 8.57 13.85 -9.39
CA THR A 577 9.74 13.30 -8.73
C THR A 577 9.54 11.79 -8.61
N ILE A 578 10.33 11.02 -9.35
CA ILE A 578 10.32 9.55 -9.27
C ILE A 578 11.36 9.11 -8.25
N ILE A 579 11.02 8.15 -7.40
CA ILE A 579 11.81 7.82 -6.20
C ILE A 579 12.11 6.32 -6.16
N LYS A 580 13.39 5.94 -6.08
CA LYS A 580 13.79 4.53 -5.91
C LYS A 580 13.17 3.97 -4.64
N GLY A 581 12.58 2.79 -4.70
CA GLY A 581 11.95 2.13 -3.56
C GLY A 581 10.55 2.63 -3.18
N LEU A 582 9.99 3.57 -3.94
CA LEU A 582 8.62 4.06 -3.75
C LEU A 582 7.85 4.04 -5.08
N PRO A 583 7.26 2.88 -5.44
CA PRO A 583 6.41 2.73 -6.62
C PRO A 583 5.22 3.71 -6.63
N GLN A 584 4.79 4.16 -5.45
CA GLN A 584 3.81 5.24 -5.26
C GLN A 584 4.13 6.53 -6.02
N SER A 585 5.41 6.77 -6.36
CA SER A 585 5.82 7.91 -7.18
C SER A 585 5.40 7.84 -8.65
N LEU A 586 4.82 6.72 -9.07
CA LEU A 586 4.31 6.50 -10.42
C LEU A 586 2.78 6.59 -10.55
N PHE A 587 2.08 6.83 -9.44
CA PHE A 587 0.64 7.08 -9.46
C PHE A 587 0.36 8.57 -9.60
N LYS A 588 -0.69 8.93 -10.35
CA LYS A 588 -1.13 10.31 -10.64
C LYS A 588 -0.02 11.19 -11.21
N LEU A 589 0.75 10.65 -12.15
CA LEU A 589 1.77 11.41 -12.85
C LEU A 589 1.12 12.58 -13.59
N LYS A 590 1.63 13.77 -13.29
CA LYS A 590 1.26 15.04 -13.91
C LYS A 590 1.82 15.09 -15.33
N ARG A 591 1.12 15.76 -16.24
CA ARG A 591 1.51 15.84 -17.66
C ARG A 591 1.51 17.29 -18.15
N ILE A 592 2.41 17.55 -19.09
CA ILE A 592 2.55 18.81 -19.81
C ILE A 592 1.72 18.71 -21.08
N ASN A 593 0.61 19.43 -21.14
CA ASN A 593 -0.28 19.39 -22.30
C ASN A 593 0.30 20.21 -23.45
N ILE A 594 0.54 19.55 -24.58
CA ILE A 594 1.00 20.21 -25.79
C ILE A 594 -0.21 20.70 -26.57
N TYR A 595 -0.23 22.00 -26.85
CA TYR A 595 -1.30 22.65 -27.60
C TYR A 595 -0.82 23.18 -28.95
N ARG A 596 -1.78 23.44 -29.83
CA ARG A 596 -1.55 24.07 -31.13
C ARG A 596 -0.84 25.42 -31.00
N ASP A 597 0.14 25.63 -31.87
CA ASP A 597 0.95 26.85 -31.94
C ASP A 597 1.71 27.15 -30.64
N MET A 598 1.92 26.14 -29.76
CA MET A 598 2.75 26.27 -28.57
C MET A 598 4.16 26.75 -28.96
N PRO A 599 4.61 27.91 -28.46
CA PRO A 599 5.97 28.38 -28.72
C PRO A 599 7.01 27.40 -28.17
N ASP A 600 8.09 27.21 -28.92
CA ASP A 600 9.19 26.31 -28.55
C ASP A 600 9.81 26.70 -27.18
N GLU A 601 9.86 27.99 -26.86
CA GLU A 601 10.30 28.47 -25.54
C GLU A 601 9.37 28.02 -24.40
N ASN A 602 8.05 27.99 -24.65
CA ASN A 602 7.10 27.54 -23.64
C ASN A 602 7.26 26.03 -23.38
N LEU A 603 7.47 25.23 -24.42
CA LEU A 603 7.78 23.81 -24.29
C LEU A 603 9.04 23.61 -23.45
N LEU A 604 10.15 24.24 -23.83
CA LEU A 604 11.42 24.10 -23.11
C LEU A 604 11.36 24.61 -21.66
N ASN A 605 10.54 25.62 -21.38
CA ASN A 605 10.36 26.09 -20.02
C ASN A 605 9.47 25.16 -19.18
N ALA A 606 8.52 24.46 -19.79
CA ALA A 606 7.72 23.44 -19.10
C ALA A 606 8.54 22.19 -18.73
N LEU A 607 9.59 21.87 -19.51
CA LEU A 607 10.46 20.72 -19.27
C LEU A 607 11.57 20.96 -18.21
N LYS A 608 11.83 22.22 -17.83
CA LYS A 608 12.83 22.60 -16.82
C LYS A 608 12.22 22.60 -15.44
#